data_AF-A0AAV0CMU2-F1
#
_entry.id   AF-A0AAV0CMU2-F1
#
_cell.length_a   1.000
_cell.length_b   1.000
_cell.length_c   1.000
_cell.angle_alpha   90.00
_cell.angle_beta   90.00
_cell.angle_gamma   90.00
#
_symmetry.space_group_name_H-M   'P 1'
#
loop_
_entity.id
_entity.type
_entity.pdbx_description
1 polymer ?
#
loop_
_entity_poly.entity_id
_entity_poly.type
_entity_poly.pdbx_seq_one_letter_code
_entity_poly.pdbx_strand_id
1 'polypeptide(L)'
;MVIPDSLKVLRLQTGHKHCFLGKLSSEVGWNHYDTIKVLEDKRKEISKAAYERKKQLAKLRIKAEKAAEEKLGPQLDILSVVKY
;
A
#
# COMPACT_ATOMS: atom_id res chain seq x y z
N MET A 1 2.37 0.43 8.63
CA MET A 1 3.81 0.51 8.95
C MET A 1 4.42 -0.86 8.68
N VAL A 2 5.64 -0.93 8.15
CA VAL A 2 6.36 -2.18 7.85
C VAL A 2 7.72 -2.11 8.54
N ILE A 3 8.19 -3.22 9.10
CA ILE A 3 9.52 -3.32 9.74
C ILE A 3 10.49 -3.92 8.72
N PRO A 4 11.47 -3.15 8.20
CA PRO A 4 12.40 -3.65 7.18
C PRO A 4 13.23 -4.84 7.68
N ASP A 5 13.60 -4.85 8.96
CA ASP A 5 14.49 -5.86 9.52
C ASP A 5 13.93 -7.27 9.53
N SER A 6 12.61 -7.44 9.53
CA SER A 6 11.94 -8.75 9.52
C SER A 6 11.50 -9.19 8.12
N LEU A 7 11.81 -8.42 7.06
CA LEU A 7 11.41 -8.77 5.71
C LEU A 7 12.23 -9.94 5.17
N LYS A 8 11.53 -11.01 4.78
CA LYS A 8 12.10 -12.18 4.12
C LYS A 8 13.00 -11.81 2.93
N VAL A 9 12.57 -10.86 2.11
CA VAL A 9 13.27 -10.46 0.88
C VAL A 9 14.64 -9.83 1.18
N LEU A 10 14.78 -9.16 2.33
CA LEU A 10 16.03 -8.52 2.73
C LEU A 10 16.94 -9.48 3.51
N ARG A 11 16.35 -10.41 4.29
CA ARG A 11 17.10 -11.28 5.20
C ARG A 11 17.46 -12.65 4.63
N LEU A 12 16.76 -13.10 3.58
CA LEU A 12 16.96 -14.42 2.98
C LEU A 12 17.47 -14.28 1.55
N GLN A 13 18.58 -14.96 1.23
CA GLN A 13 19.10 -15.00 -0.14
C GLN A 13 18.14 -15.78 -1.07
N THR A 14 18.16 -15.42 -2.36
CA THR A 14 17.42 -16.13 -3.40
C THR A 14 17.81 -17.61 -3.45
N GLY A 15 16.83 -18.50 -3.54
CA GLY A 15 17.04 -19.96 -3.56
C GLY A 15 16.94 -20.66 -2.20
N HIS A 16 16.97 -19.94 -1.08
CA HIS A 16 16.78 -20.55 0.23
C HIS A 16 15.31 -20.91 0.50
N LYS A 17 15.07 -22.12 1.02
CA LYS A 17 13.73 -22.60 1.38
C LYS A 17 13.20 -21.81 2.59
N HIS A 18 11.91 -21.52 2.59
CA HIS A 18 11.20 -20.86 3.68
C HIS A 18 9.84 -21.51 3.88
N CYS A 19 9.27 -21.38 5.07
CA CYS A 19 7.94 -21.87 5.40
C CYS A 19 6.92 -20.73 5.45
N PHE A 20 5.71 -21.01 4.98
CA PHE A 20 4.57 -20.15 5.24
C PHE A 20 3.91 -20.59 6.54
N LEU A 21 3.88 -19.70 7.53
CA LEU A 21 3.31 -20.01 8.84
C LEU A 21 1.84 -20.46 8.72
N GLY A 22 1.05 -19.80 7.87
CA GLY A 22 -0.36 -20.19 7.66
C GLY A 22 -0.54 -21.63 7.16
N LYS A 23 0.36 -22.10 6.28
CA LYS A 23 0.34 -23.48 5.77
C LYS A 23 0.80 -24.46 6.84
N LEU A 24 1.88 -24.14 7.56
CA LEU A 24 2.35 -24.94 8.67
C LEU A 24 1.25 -25.10 9.74
N SER A 25 0.58 -24.01 10.10
CA SER A 25 -0.51 -24.05 11.08
C SER A 25 -1.69 -24.92 10.61
N SER A 26 -2.05 -24.90 9.33
CA SER A 26 -3.09 -25.79 8.80
C SER A 26 -2.71 -27.26 8.89
N GLU A 27 -1.45 -27.61 8.64
CA GLU A 27 -0.94 -28.99 8.75
C GLU A 27 -0.92 -29.48 10.21
N VAL A 28 -0.75 -28.57 11.17
CA VAL A 28 -0.74 -28.85 12.62
C VAL A 28 -2.18 -28.88 13.20
N GLY A 29 -3.21 -28.69 12.38
CA GLY A 29 -4.62 -28.82 12.80
C GLY A 29 -5.37 -27.50 13.01
N TRP A 30 -4.85 -26.38 12.50
CA TRP A 30 -5.59 -25.12 12.51
C TRP A 30 -6.63 -25.07 11.39
N ASN A 31 -7.92 -25.14 11.77
CA ASN A 31 -9.03 -25.32 10.83
C ASN A 31 -9.51 -24.03 10.12
N HIS A 32 -9.00 -22.85 10.48
CA HIS A 32 -9.51 -21.57 9.97
C HIS A 32 -8.77 -21.05 8.73
N TYR A 33 -7.97 -21.89 8.08
CA TYR A 33 -7.19 -21.49 6.91
C TYR A 33 -8.09 -21.04 5.75
N ASP A 34 -9.12 -21.83 5.42
CA ASP A 34 -10.01 -21.53 4.30
C ASP A 34 -10.95 -20.35 4.58
N THR A 35 -11.43 -20.22 5.82
CA THR A 35 -12.29 -19.10 6.21
C THR A 35 -11.55 -17.76 6.11
N ILE A 36 -10.29 -17.72 6.57
CA ILE A 36 -9.45 -16.52 6.47
C ILE A 36 -9.16 -16.18 5.01
N LYS A 37 -8.90 -17.17 4.16
CA LYS A 37 -8.67 -16.94 2.73
C LYS A 37 -9.85 -16.21 2.08
N VAL A 38 -11.08 -16.66 2.33
CA VAL A 38 -12.30 -16.01 1.82
C VAL A 38 -12.46 -14.59 2.35
N LEU A 39 -12.17 -14.35 3.63
CA LEU A 39 -12.26 -13.02 4.23
C LEU A 39 -11.20 -12.05 3.68
N GLU A 40 -9.97 -12.53 3.48
CA GLU A 40 -8.88 -11.75 2.91
C GLU A 40 -9.17 -11.36 1.44
N ASP A 41 -9.79 -12.24 0.67
CA ASP A 41 -10.17 -11.93 -0.71
C ASP A 41 -11.28 -10.87 -0.75
N LYS A 42 -12.30 -10.98 0.11
CA LYS A 42 -13.30 -9.90 0.28
C LYS A 42 -12.64 -8.57 0.68
N ARG A 43 -11.66 -8.60 1.59
CA ARG A 43 -10.93 -7.39 2.02
C ARG A 43 -10.15 -6.77 0.86
N LYS A 44 -9.50 -7.57 0.03
CA LYS A 44 -8.73 -7.10 -1.14
C LYS A 44 -9.62 -6.43 -2.17
N GLU A 45 -10.81 -6.97 -2.45
CA GLU A 45 -11.76 -6.36 -3.39
C GLU A 45 -12.20 -4.96 -2.94
N ILE A 46 -12.58 -4.82 -1.66
CA ILE A 46 -12.94 -3.51 -1.09
C ILE A 46 -11.76 -2.54 -1.15
N SER A 47 -10.56 -3.00 -0.79
CA SER A 47 -9.34 -2.19 -0.83
C SER A 47 -8.98 -1.75 -2.26
N LYS A 48 -9.21 -2.60 -3.26
CA LYS A 48 -8.94 -2.29 -4.67
C LYS A 48 -9.87 -1.18 -5.17
N ALA A 49 -11.17 -1.31 -4.91
CA ALA A 49 -12.14 -0.27 -5.25
C ALA A 49 -11.82 1.08 -4.58
N ALA A 50 -11.44 1.07 -3.30
CA ALA A 50 -11.02 2.27 -2.58
C ALA A 50 -9.74 2.88 -3.18
N TYR A 51 -8.76 2.05 -3.55
CA TYR A 51 -7.50 2.49 -4.15
C TYR A 51 -7.70 3.12 -5.54
N GLU A 52 -8.56 2.54 -6.37
CA GLU A 52 -8.88 3.09 -7.71
C GLU A 52 -9.51 4.48 -7.61
N ARG A 53 -10.47 4.65 -6.69
CA ARG A 53 -11.07 5.97 -6.39
C ARG A 53 -10.02 6.96 -5.90
N LYS A 54 -9.15 6.55 -4.97
CA LYS A 54 -8.05 7.40 -4.47
C LYS A 54 -7.09 7.80 -5.59
N LYS A 55 -6.75 6.89 -6.50
CA LYS A 55 -5.89 7.15 -7.66
C LYS A 55 -6.52 8.17 -8.62
N GLN A 56 -7.82 8.08 -8.87
CA GLN A 56 -8.54 9.07 -9.68
C GLN A 56 -8.55 10.45 -9.02
N LEU A 57 -8.85 10.52 -7.72
CA LEU A 57 -8.82 11.76 -6.96
C LEU A 57 -7.43 12.40 -6.93
N ALA A 58 -6.37 11.61 -6.76
CA ALA A 58 -4.99 12.11 -6.81
C ALA A 58 -4.65 12.71 -8.18
N LYS A 59 -5.09 12.08 -9.28
CA LYS A 59 -4.92 12.64 -10.64
C LYS A 59 -5.65 13.96 -10.81
N LEU A 60 -6.89 14.06 -10.31
CA LEU A 60 -7.67 15.31 -10.36
C LEU A 60 -7.02 16.41 -9.51
N ARG A 61 -6.49 16.05 -8.35
CA ARG A 61 -5.75 16.97 -7.48
C ARG A 61 -4.52 17.54 -8.18
N ILE A 62 -3.71 16.70 -8.82
CA ILE A 62 -2.54 17.16 -9.59
C ILE A 62 -2.95 18.10 -10.73
N LYS A 63 -4.07 17.83 -11.42
CA LYS A 63 -4.59 18.74 -12.45
C LYS A 63 -5.02 20.08 -11.87
N ALA A 64 -5.69 20.06 -10.71
CA ALA A 64 -6.13 21.27 -10.03
C ALA A 64 -4.95 22.08 -9.49
N GLU A 65 -3.92 21.42 -8.96
CA GLU A 65 -2.67 22.06 -8.51
C GLU A 65 -1.99 22.78 -9.67
N LYS A 66 -1.86 22.15 -10.85
CA LYS A 66 -1.32 22.81 -12.06
C LYS A 66 -2.15 24.02 -12.51
N ALA A 67 -3.48 23.89 -12.51
CA ALA A 67 -4.36 25.00 -12.88
C ALA A 67 -4.35 26.15 -11.85
N ALA A 68 -4.00 25.85 -10.59
CA ALA A 68 -3.85 26.84 -9.53
C ALA A 68 -2.46 27.50 -9.57
N GLU A 69 -1.40 26.76 -9.92
CA GLU A 69 -0.04 27.29 -10.12
C GLU A 69 -0.03 28.43 -11.15
N GLU A 70 -0.76 28.29 -12.27
CA GLU A 70 -0.92 29.35 -13.26
C GLU A 70 -1.52 30.65 -12.70
N LYS A 71 -2.32 30.55 -11.63
CA LYS A 71 -3.01 31.69 -11.01
C LYS A 71 -2.27 32.28 -9.80
N LEU A 72 -1.41 31.50 -9.15
CA LEU A 72 -0.76 31.83 -7.87
C LEU A 72 0.66 32.39 -8.01
N GLY A 73 1.23 32.40 -9.22
CA GLY A 73 2.47 33.11 -9.61
C GLY A 73 3.45 33.46 -8.47
N PRO A 74 3.52 34.73 -8.01
CA PRO A 74 4.52 35.18 -7.05
C PRO A 74 4.30 34.71 -5.60
N GLN A 75 3.11 34.24 -5.23
CA GLN A 75 2.83 33.73 -3.88
C GLN A 75 3.40 32.31 -3.66
N LEU A 76 3.70 31.59 -4.74
CA LEU A 76 4.25 30.24 -4.70
C LEU A 76 5.71 30.22 -4.20
N ASP A 77 6.48 31.26 -4.51
CA ASP A 77 7.86 31.41 -4.06
C ASP A 77 7.94 31.57 -2.54
N ILE A 78 6.99 32.27 -1.93
CA ILE A 78 6.89 32.43 -0.47
C ILE A 78 6.54 31.08 0.20
N LEU A 79 5.64 30.30 -0.41
CA LEU A 79 5.23 28.98 0.10
C LEU A 79 6.33 27.93 -0.04
N SER A 80 7.23 28.06 -1.02
CA SER A 80 8.33 27.11 -1.25
C SER A 80 9.31 27.00 -0.07
N VAL A 81 9.54 28.11 0.65
CA VAL A 81 10.44 28.18 1.82
C VAL A 81 9.94 27.33 3.00
N VAL A 82 8.62 27.08 3.07
CA VAL A 82 7.97 26.33 4.16
C VAL A 82 7.66 24.87 3.75
N LYS A 83 7.78 24.55 2.46
CA LYS A 83 7.42 23.24 1.91
C LYS A 83 8.63 22.30 1.93
N TYR A 84 8.62 21.33 2.85
CA TYR A 84 9.59 20.23 2.93
C TYR A 84 9.27 19.08 1.96
#